data_AF-A0A6G6AV38-F1
#
_entry.id   AF-A0A6G6AV38-F1
#
_cell.length_a   1.000
_cell.length_b   1.000
_cell.length_c   1.000
_cell.angle_alpha   90.00
_cell.angle_beta   90.00
_cell.angle_gamma   90.00
#
_symmetry.space_group_name_H-M   'P 1'
#
loop_
_entity.id
_entity.type
_entity.pdbx_description
1 polymer ?
#
loop_
_entity_poly.entity_id
_entity_poly.type
_entity_poly.pdbx_seq_one_letter_code
_entity_poly.pdbx_strand_id
1 'polypeptide(L)'
;MLEKKEIFQIYFDEIPLESLKLEDKECYFYQYKKFTLKIIISNDFPHSLPEIYLSNFMDFNKWYSHVGSEGKLCYISEDNLIWDFNNPLGLLKDCCEKVKELLDSWDTPKMTEELRKEFLSYWYISCLKSKTKYIEIRSYLSRVSTFEKYELVLSNQKFHLFNYGSQLKGSVAPHSKKSRDVYILPLKDSNPVIPPNPLNELTEATFKKMITGNLSSGVRRRFQKWCKTKRKSFILILSLPISDNDYVLFGALFESRTSKYPFKIDNKVSQKNKDRKKIGSKAKKSKNGSFNITPVYITRFDKEYRVSRPRI
;
A
#
# COMPACT_ATOMS: atom_id res chain seq x y z
N MET A 1 43.45 -9.69 6.63
CA MET A 1 42.08 -9.59 7.18
C MET A 1 41.36 -8.59 6.31
N LEU A 2 40.13 -8.87 5.85
CA LEU A 2 39.45 -7.90 5.01
C LEU A 2 38.99 -6.68 5.81
N GLU A 3 39.30 -5.47 5.36
CA GLU A 3 38.74 -4.24 5.92
C GLU A 3 37.26 -4.07 5.50
N LYS A 4 36.46 -3.29 6.25
CA LYS A 4 35.03 -3.06 5.94
C LYS A 4 34.83 -2.56 4.51
N LYS A 5 35.74 -1.70 4.01
CA LYS A 5 35.75 -1.21 2.62
C LYS A 5 35.88 -2.35 1.60
N GLU A 6 36.78 -3.29 1.87
CA GLU A 6 37.02 -4.44 0.99
C GLU A 6 35.79 -5.36 0.96
N ILE A 7 35.06 -5.50 2.09
CA ILE A 7 33.78 -6.22 2.11
C ILE A 7 32.78 -5.53 1.20
N PHE A 8 32.57 -4.21 1.31
CA PHE A 8 31.61 -3.52 0.45
C PHE A 8 31.95 -3.60 -1.04
N GLN A 9 33.24 -3.55 -1.38
CA GLN A 9 33.72 -3.69 -2.77
C GLN A 9 33.45 -5.08 -3.38
N ILE A 10 33.21 -6.13 -2.56
CA ILE A 10 32.74 -7.43 -3.07
C ILE A 10 31.31 -7.33 -3.63
N TYR A 11 30.49 -6.43 -3.07
CA TYR A 11 29.06 -6.35 -3.36
C TYR A 11 28.68 -5.16 -4.24
N PHE A 12 29.40 -4.05 -4.13
CA PHE A 12 29.02 -2.76 -4.69
C PHE A 12 30.24 -2.06 -5.31
N ASP A 13 30.00 -1.29 -6.36
CA ASP A 13 31.03 -0.54 -7.08
C ASP A 13 31.34 0.77 -6.34
N GLU A 14 32.61 1.10 -6.12
CA GLU A 14 32.99 2.33 -5.41
C GLU A 14 32.66 3.58 -6.26
N ILE A 15 32.06 4.59 -5.63
CA ILE A 15 31.83 5.89 -6.27
C ILE A 15 32.90 6.86 -5.74
N PRO A 16 33.54 7.67 -6.59
CA PRO A 16 34.43 8.75 -6.16
C PRO A 16 33.62 9.87 -5.48
N LEU A 17 33.22 9.64 -4.24
CA LEU A 17 32.81 10.65 -3.27
C LEU A 17 33.65 10.44 -2.02
N GLU A 18 34.23 11.52 -1.47
CA GLU A 18 35.05 11.43 -0.26
C GLU A 18 34.26 10.78 0.88
N SER A 19 34.78 9.66 1.40
CA SER A 19 34.24 9.03 2.60
C SER A 19 34.43 9.98 3.77
N LEU A 20 33.33 10.54 4.30
CA LEU A 20 33.36 11.43 5.45
C LEU A 20 33.33 10.60 6.74
N LYS A 21 34.34 10.75 7.60
CA LYS A 21 34.27 10.29 8.99
C LYS A 21 33.68 11.41 9.84
N LEU A 22 32.50 11.18 10.41
CA LEU A 22 31.97 11.99 11.50
C LEU A 22 32.39 11.31 12.80
N GLU A 23 32.56 12.07 13.89
CA GLU A 23 33.19 11.60 15.15
C GLU A 23 32.66 10.25 15.67
N ASP A 24 31.39 9.90 15.37
CA ASP A 24 30.74 8.66 15.83
C ASP A 24 30.30 7.68 14.73
N LYS A 25 30.54 7.99 13.45
CA LYS A 25 29.99 7.22 12.31
C LYS A 25 30.91 7.18 11.10
N GLU A 26 31.02 6.00 10.51
CA GLU A 26 31.70 5.81 9.21
C GLU A 26 30.66 5.88 8.08
N CYS A 27 30.92 6.72 7.08
CA CYS A 27 30.05 6.90 5.92
C CYS A 27 30.76 6.46 4.64
N TYR A 28 30.10 5.60 3.86
CA TYR A 28 30.59 5.11 2.58
C TYR A 28 29.57 5.32 1.47
N PHE A 29 30.06 5.50 0.24
CA PHE A 29 29.24 5.68 -0.95
C PHE A 29 29.61 4.65 -2.01
N TYR A 30 28.60 3.90 -2.44
CA TYR A 30 28.76 2.84 -3.43
C TYR A 30 27.63 2.88 -4.44
N GLN A 31 27.84 2.21 -5.57
CA GLN A 31 26.87 2.00 -6.62
C GLN A 31 26.50 0.53 -6.69
N TYR A 32 25.22 0.24 -6.87
CA TYR A 32 24.74 -1.09 -7.22
C TYR A 32 23.77 -0.98 -8.39
N LYS A 33 24.21 -1.42 -9.58
CA LYS A 33 23.46 -1.25 -10.83
C LYS A 33 23.12 0.24 -11.06
N LYS A 34 21.83 0.59 -10.99
CA LYS A 34 21.33 1.97 -11.13
C LYS A 34 21.27 2.73 -9.79
N PHE A 35 21.46 2.06 -8.66
CA PHE A 35 21.23 2.64 -7.33
C PHE A 35 22.50 3.20 -6.72
N THR A 36 22.41 4.41 -6.17
CA THR A 36 23.47 5.02 -5.37
C THR A 36 23.18 4.77 -3.89
N LEU A 37 24.07 4.04 -3.23
CA LEU A 37 23.96 3.63 -1.84
C LEU A 37 24.86 4.50 -0.95
N LYS A 38 24.28 5.01 0.14
CA LYS A 38 25.00 5.58 1.27
C LYS A 38 24.92 4.58 2.42
N ILE A 39 26.06 4.08 2.87
CA ILE A 39 26.15 3.11 3.96
C ILE A 39 26.73 3.83 5.18
N ILE A 40 26.04 3.76 6.30
CA ILE A 40 26.44 4.36 7.57
C ILE A 40 26.64 3.23 8.58
N ILE A 41 27.84 3.16 9.15
CA ILE A 41 28.16 2.23 10.23
C ILE A 41 28.37 3.05 11.50
N SER A 42 27.63 2.72 12.56
CA SER A 42 27.84 3.28 13.89
C SER A 42 29.06 2.66 14.56
N ASN A 43 29.72 3.38 15.46
CA ASN A 43 30.76 2.81 16.33
C ASN A 43 30.23 1.66 17.21
N ASP A 44 28.93 1.60 17.45
CA ASP A 44 28.26 0.50 18.19
C ASP A 44 28.10 -0.79 17.37
N PHE A 45 28.54 -0.85 16.12
CA PHE A 45 28.54 -2.09 15.34
C PHE A 45 29.46 -3.15 16.00
N PRO A 46 29.04 -4.41 16.18
CA PRO A 46 27.89 -5.10 15.57
C PRO A 46 26.56 -5.02 16.35
N HIS A 47 26.52 -4.38 17.52
CA HIS A 47 25.29 -4.25 18.32
C HIS A 47 24.27 -3.28 17.71
N SER A 48 24.69 -2.47 16.73
CA SER A 48 23.82 -1.73 15.83
C SER A 48 24.13 -2.14 14.38
N LEU A 49 23.09 -2.41 13.59
CA LEU A 49 23.26 -2.82 12.20
C LEU A 49 23.57 -1.61 11.29
N PRO A 50 24.26 -1.82 10.15
CA PRO A 50 24.53 -0.76 9.20
C PRO A 50 23.23 -0.14 8.68
N GLU A 51 23.18 1.19 8.62
CA GLU A 51 22.08 1.87 7.97
C GLU A 51 22.42 2.12 6.50
N ILE A 52 21.56 1.66 5.60
CA ILE A 52 21.80 1.76 4.16
C ILE A 52 20.70 2.62 3.56
N TYR A 53 21.08 3.63 2.79
CA TYR A 53 20.19 4.61 2.20
C TYR A 53 20.36 4.64 0.69
N LEU A 54 19.27 4.72 -0.06
CA LEU A 54 19.28 5.15 -1.44
C LEU A 54 19.42 6.67 -1.50
N SER A 55 20.43 7.16 -2.21
CA SER A 55 20.62 8.60 -2.41
C SER A 55 19.86 9.11 -3.64
N ASN A 56 19.61 8.24 -4.62
CA ASN A 56 18.97 8.58 -5.90
C ASN A 56 17.55 7.99 -6.05
N PHE A 57 16.87 7.65 -4.95
CA PHE A 57 15.55 7.03 -5.01
C PHE A 57 14.48 7.90 -5.69
N MET A 58 14.62 9.23 -5.61
CA MET A 58 13.70 10.19 -6.21
C MET A 58 13.81 10.24 -7.75
N ASP A 59 14.96 9.86 -8.31
CA ASP A 59 15.25 10.00 -9.75
C ASP A 59 14.41 9.05 -10.63
N PHE A 60 13.93 7.96 -10.04
CA PHE A 60 13.25 6.90 -10.79
C PHE A 60 11.75 7.12 -10.98
N ASN A 61 11.17 8.18 -10.40
CA ASN A 61 9.72 8.42 -10.35
C ASN A 61 8.90 7.14 -10.05
N LYS A 62 9.51 6.23 -9.28
CA LYS A 62 9.01 4.91 -8.91
C LYS A 62 8.98 4.86 -7.40
N TRP A 63 7.92 4.28 -6.87
CA TRP A 63 7.86 3.96 -5.47
C TRP A 63 8.47 2.59 -5.23
N TYR A 64 9.46 2.54 -4.35
CA TYR A 64 10.14 1.34 -3.90
C TYR A 64 9.59 0.98 -2.51
N SER A 65 9.13 -0.25 -2.34
CA SER A 65 8.80 -0.81 -1.02
C SER A 65 10.04 -0.84 -0.14
N HIS A 66 9.86 -0.87 1.18
CA HIS A 66 10.97 -0.89 2.14
C HIS A 66 11.95 0.28 2.02
N VAL A 67 11.53 1.41 1.43
CA VAL A 67 12.30 2.65 1.38
C VAL A 67 11.58 3.72 2.19
N GLY A 68 12.25 4.20 3.24
CA GLY A 68 11.80 5.32 4.07
C GLY A 68 11.75 6.64 3.29
N SER A 69 11.14 7.67 3.88
CA SER A 69 11.02 9.00 3.27
C SER A 69 12.36 9.66 2.91
N GLU A 70 13.39 9.28 3.64
CA GLU A 70 14.77 9.75 3.58
C GLU A 70 15.66 8.81 2.75
N GLY A 71 15.08 7.79 2.12
CA GLY A 71 15.81 6.80 1.32
C GLY A 71 16.34 5.61 2.12
N LYS A 72 16.13 5.54 3.44
CA LYS A 72 16.59 4.41 4.27
C LYS A 72 15.96 3.09 3.82
N LEU A 73 16.78 2.07 3.63
CA LEU A 73 16.36 0.72 3.28
C LEU A 73 15.98 -0.08 4.52
N CYS A 74 14.80 -0.67 4.50
CA CYS A 74 14.38 -1.71 5.44
C CYS A 74 14.68 -3.08 4.82
N TYR A 75 15.95 -3.49 4.85
CA TYR A 75 16.44 -4.73 4.24
C TYR A 75 16.34 -5.95 5.16
N ILE A 76 15.70 -5.79 6.33
CA ILE A 76 15.58 -6.80 7.37
C ILE A 76 14.08 -7.03 7.60
N SER A 77 13.62 -8.27 7.49
CA SER A 77 12.29 -8.67 7.96
C SER A 77 12.41 -9.17 9.40
N GLU A 78 11.54 -8.71 10.29
CA GLU A 78 11.57 -9.00 11.73
C GLU A 78 11.44 -10.52 12.06
N ASP A 79 10.95 -11.32 11.12
CA ASP A 79 10.43 -12.65 11.42
C ASP A 79 11.45 -13.81 11.47
N ASN A 80 12.76 -13.65 11.16
CA ASN A 80 13.63 -14.84 11.00
C ASN A 80 15.16 -14.64 11.14
N LEU A 81 15.66 -13.67 11.91
CA LEU A 81 17.11 -13.41 11.94
C LEU A 81 17.72 -13.64 13.33
N ILE A 82 18.53 -14.70 13.41
CA ILE A 82 19.51 -14.91 14.49
C ILE A 82 20.80 -14.23 14.02
N TRP A 83 21.15 -13.11 14.64
CA TRP A 83 22.38 -12.39 14.34
C TRP A 83 23.54 -12.94 15.16
N ASP A 84 24.62 -13.32 14.49
CA ASP A 84 25.86 -13.67 15.17
C ASP A 84 26.71 -12.42 15.41
N PHE A 85 26.44 -11.75 16.53
CA PHE A 85 27.24 -10.59 16.97
C PHE A 85 28.71 -10.94 17.24
N ASN A 86 29.05 -12.22 17.41
CA ASN A 86 30.42 -12.66 17.59
C ASN A 86 31.19 -12.74 16.27
N ASN A 87 30.51 -12.58 15.14
CA ASN A 87 31.11 -12.51 13.80
C ASN A 87 30.73 -11.21 13.06
N PRO A 88 31.29 -10.05 13.45
CA PRO A 88 30.95 -8.76 12.85
C PRO A 88 31.18 -8.70 11.34
N LEU A 89 32.21 -9.36 10.82
CA LEU A 89 32.50 -9.36 9.38
C LEU A 89 31.49 -10.24 8.61
N GLY A 90 31.09 -11.38 9.18
CA GLY A 90 30.01 -12.21 8.62
C GLY A 90 28.68 -11.45 8.61
N LEU A 91 28.35 -10.80 9.73
CA LEU A 91 27.16 -9.97 9.85
C LEU A 91 27.12 -8.87 8.78
N LEU A 92 28.25 -8.20 8.52
CA LEU A 92 28.33 -7.17 7.49
C LEU A 92 28.05 -7.73 6.08
N LYS A 93 28.61 -8.91 5.76
CA LYS A 93 28.34 -9.62 4.50
C LYS A 93 26.87 -9.98 4.36
N ASP A 94 26.25 -10.48 5.42
CA ASP A 94 24.84 -10.84 5.45
C ASP A 94 23.96 -9.60 5.20
N CYS A 95 24.28 -8.46 5.82
CA CYS A 95 23.59 -7.19 5.54
C CYS A 95 23.72 -6.77 4.07
N CYS A 96 24.91 -6.89 3.47
CA CYS A 96 25.13 -6.57 2.07
C CYS A 96 24.33 -7.49 1.12
N GLU A 97 24.33 -8.81 1.38
CA GLU A 97 23.53 -9.75 0.58
C GLU A 97 22.04 -9.46 0.71
N LYS A 98 21.55 -9.15 1.93
CA LYS A 98 20.13 -8.79 2.12
C LYS A 98 19.73 -7.53 1.36
N VAL A 99 20.59 -6.51 1.35
CA VAL A 99 20.35 -5.32 0.52
C VAL A 99 20.33 -5.69 -0.95
N LYS A 100 21.29 -6.48 -1.43
CA LYS A 100 21.34 -6.91 -2.83
C LYS A 100 20.08 -7.69 -3.23
N GLU A 101 19.65 -8.64 -2.41
CA GLU A 101 18.40 -9.40 -2.59
C GLU A 101 17.18 -8.47 -2.68
N LEU A 102 17.09 -7.47 -1.80
CA LEU A 102 16.01 -6.48 -1.82
C LEU A 102 16.03 -5.66 -3.13
N LEU A 103 17.19 -5.09 -3.49
CA LEU A 103 17.35 -4.26 -4.69
C LEU A 103 17.02 -5.06 -5.96
N ASP A 104 17.42 -6.32 -6.00
CA ASP A 104 17.16 -7.23 -7.13
C ASP A 104 15.69 -7.64 -7.24
N SER A 105 14.98 -7.66 -6.12
CA SER A 105 13.56 -8.03 -6.08
C SER A 105 12.64 -6.96 -6.68
N TRP A 106 13.01 -5.67 -6.69
CA TRP A 106 12.09 -4.55 -7.00
C TRP A 106 11.45 -4.54 -8.39
N ASP A 107 12.03 -5.26 -9.34
CA ASP A 107 11.51 -5.40 -10.71
C ASP A 107 10.98 -6.83 -10.97
N THR A 108 10.75 -7.63 -9.93
CA THR A 108 10.29 -9.02 -9.99
C THR A 108 8.84 -9.20 -9.50
N PRO A 109 8.17 -10.31 -9.86
CA PRO A 109 6.86 -10.65 -9.30
C PRO A 109 6.85 -10.80 -7.77
N LYS A 110 7.98 -11.21 -7.16
CA LYS A 110 8.13 -11.37 -5.71
C LYS A 110 7.81 -10.06 -4.97
N MET A 111 8.27 -8.94 -5.50
CA MET A 111 7.96 -7.61 -4.96
C MET A 111 6.47 -7.27 -5.01
N THR A 112 5.80 -7.66 -6.09
CA THR A 112 4.34 -7.46 -6.19
C THR A 112 3.61 -8.27 -5.12
N GLU A 113 4.09 -9.47 -4.79
CA GLU A 113 3.53 -10.31 -3.72
C GLU A 113 3.75 -9.69 -2.33
N GLU A 114 4.96 -9.22 -2.04
CA GLU A 114 5.28 -8.54 -0.76
C GLU A 114 4.42 -7.29 -0.56
N LEU A 115 4.32 -6.42 -1.59
CA LEU A 115 3.45 -5.25 -1.56
C LEU A 115 1.97 -5.58 -1.28
N ARG A 116 1.51 -6.77 -1.68
CA ARG A 116 0.16 -7.23 -1.37
C ARG A 116 0.04 -7.74 0.06
N LYS A 117 1.03 -8.51 0.55
CA LYS A 117 1.06 -8.97 1.95
C LYS A 117 1.06 -7.77 2.92
N GLU A 118 1.75 -6.70 2.55
CA GLU A 118 1.86 -5.45 3.32
C GLU A 118 0.84 -4.38 2.89
N PHE A 119 -0.19 -4.72 2.12
CA PHE A 119 -1.10 -3.74 1.51
C PHE A 119 -1.65 -2.75 2.56
N LEU A 120 -2.09 -3.26 3.71
CA LEU A 120 -2.72 -2.44 4.76
C LEU A 120 -1.73 -1.46 5.40
N SER A 121 -0.45 -1.83 5.53
CA SER A 121 0.62 -0.97 6.05
C SER A 121 0.83 0.22 5.11
N TYR A 122 0.95 -0.02 3.80
CA TYR A 122 1.11 1.06 2.82
C TYR A 122 -0.16 1.90 2.65
N TRP A 123 -1.33 1.28 2.78
CA TRP A 123 -2.59 2.01 2.83
C TRP A 123 -2.65 2.95 4.04
N TYR A 124 -2.18 2.52 5.21
CA TYR A 124 -2.11 3.36 6.41
C TYR A 124 -1.18 4.56 6.21
N ILE A 125 -0.01 4.37 5.59
CA ILE A 125 0.89 5.49 5.24
C ILE A 125 0.18 6.48 4.31
N SER A 126 -0.60 5.98 3.33
CA SER A 126 -1.39 6.82 2.43
C SER A 126 -2.48 7.61 3.17
N CYS A 127 -3.06 7.03 4.23
CA CYS A 127 -4.02 7.71 5.11
C CYS A 127 -3.35 8.83 5.92
N LEU A 128 -2.17 8.57 6.50
CA LEU A 128 -1.41 9.54 7.29
C LEU A 128 -0.93 10.73 6.45
N LYS A 129 -0.54 10.49 5.20
CA LYS A 129 -0.09 11.54 4.26
C LYS A 129 -1.24 12.31 3.60
N SER A 130 -2.49 11.92 3.83
CA SER A 130 -3.63 12.60 3.23
C SER A 130 -3.80 14.01 3.80
N LYS A 131 -4.19 14.96 2.94
CA LYS A 131 -4.52 16.34 3.35
C LYS A 131 -5.75 16.40 4.26
N THR A 132 -6.63 15.40 4.16
CA THR A 132 -7.83 15.29 4.99
C THR A 132 -7.61 14.24 6.08
N LYS A 133 -8.16 14.48 7.26
CA LYS A 133 -8.17 13.48 8.33
C LYS A 133 -8.92 12.24 7.84
N TYR A 134 -8.23 11.10 7.79
CA TYR A 134 -8.82 9.84 7.39
C TYR A 134 -9.92 9.39 8.38
N ILE A 135 -10.82 8.53 7.90
CA ILE A 135 -11.88 7.93 8.72
C ILE A 135 -11.42 6.55 9.17
N GLU A 136 -11.40 6.32 10.48
CA GLU A 136 -11.10 5.00 11.05
C GLU A 136 -12.40 4.22 11.28
N ILE A 137 -12.46 2.98 10.80
CA ILE A 137 -13.61 2.08 10.97
C ILE A 137 -13.15 0.76 11.59
N ARG A 138 -13.88 0.30 12.60
CA ARG A 138 -13.76 -1.05 13.17
C ARG A 138 -14.75 -1.98 12.46
N SER A 139 -14.25 -2.90 11.66
CA SER A 139 -15.08 -3.82 10.88
C SER A 139 -15.18 -5.18 11.55
N TYR A 140 -16.41 -5.65 11.71
CA TYR A 140 -16.78 -7.00 12.11
C TYR A 140 -17.47 -7.73 10.94
N LEU A 141 -17.26 -7.24 9.72
CA LEU A 141 -17.77 -7.86 8.51
C LEU A 141 -16.98 -9.12 8.18
N SER A 142 -17.72 -10.18 7.85
CA SER A 142 -17.16 -11.34 7.15
C SER A 142 -16.92 -10.98 5.68
N ARG A 143 -16.17 -11.83 4.97
CA ARG A 143 -15.92 -11.64 3.54
C ARG A 143 -17.25 -11.59 2.77
N VAL A 144 -17.44 -10.55 1.97
CA VAL A 144 -18.60 -10.42 1.08
C VAL A 144 -18.22 -10.84 -0.35
N SER A 145 -19.12 -11.53 -1.04
CA SER A 145 -18.93 -11.97 -2.44
C SER A 145 -19.72 -11.13 -3.46
N THR A 146 -20.57 -10.24 -2.98
CA THR A 146 -21.52 -9.44 -3.74
C THR A 146 -21.35 -7.95 -3.44
N PHE A 147 -21.69 -7.10 -4.41
CA PHE A 147 -21.71 -5.65 -4.18
C PHE A 147 -22.94 -5.27 -3.36
N GLU A 148 -22.71 -4.80 -2.14
CA GLU A 148 -23.74 -4.63 -1.12
C GLU A 148 -23.61 -3.32 -0.37
N LYS A 149 -24.77 -2.82 0.06
CA LYS A 149 -24.88 -1.67 0.96
C LYS A 149 -24.78 -2.19 2.39
N TYR A 150 -24.20 -1.43 3.31
CA TYR A 150 -24.14 -1.69 4.75
C TYR A 150 -24.38 -0.41 5.53
N GLU A 151 -24.76 -0.54 6.80
CA GLU A 151 -24.92 0.58 7.72
C GLU A 151 -23.63 0.79 8.52
N LEU A 152 -23.05 1.99 8.42
CA LEU A 152 -22.02 2.44 9.32
C LEU A 152 -22.68 3.03 10.56
N VAL A 153 -22.28 2.52 11.73
CA VAL A 153 -22.81 3.00 13.00
C VAL A 153 -21.76 3.70 13.82
N LEU A 154 -22.17 4.72 14.56
CA LEU A 154 -21.33 5.46 15.48
C LEU A 154 -21.69 5.05 16.92
N SER A 155 -20.71 4.64 17.70
CA SER A 155 -20.82 4.39 19.13
C SER A 155 -19.53 4.81 19.80
N ASN A 156 -19.61 5.51 20.94
CA ASN A 156 -18.45 5.99 21.70
C ASN A 156 -17.39 6.69 20.81
N GLN A 157 -17.86 7.57 19.92
CA GLN A 157 -17.03 8.33 18.96
C GLN A 157 -16.23 7.46 17.96
N LYS A 158 -16.53 6.18 17.85
CA LYS A 158 -15.89 5.23 16.93
C LYS A 158 -16.89 4.74 15.89
N PHE A 159 -16.43 4.59 14.65
CA PHE A 159 -17.24 4.00 13.59
C PHE A 159 -17.11 2.48 13.60
N HIS A 160 -18.24 1.81 13.48
CA HIS A 160 -18.32 0.35 13.46
C HIS A 160 -19.14 -0.13 12.26
N LEU A 161 -18.72 -1.26 11.70
CA LEU A 161 -19.37 -1.91 10.57
C LEU A 161 -19.64 -3.37 10.93
N PHE A 162 -20.88 -3.83 10.77
CA PHE A 162 -21.34 -5.15 11.20
C PHE A 162 -22.06 -5.89 10.09
N ASN A 163 -21.99 -7.24 10.12
CA ASN A 163 -22.82 -8.07 9.25
C ASN A 163 -24.30 -7.80 9.55
N TYR A 164 -25.16 -7.93 8.53
CA TYR A 164 -26.61 -7.82 8.70
C TYR A 164 -27.11 -8.81 9.76
N GLY A 165 -27.93 -8.31 10.70
CA GLY A 165 -28.50 -9.12 11.79
C GLY A 165 -27.51 -9.57 12.86
N SER A 166 -26.25 -9.10 12.84
CA SER A 166 -25.25 -9.53 13.82
C SER A 166 -25.62 -9.11 15.25
N GLN A 167 -25.72 -10.09 16.15
CA GLN A 167 -25.93 -9.87 17.58
C GLN A 167 -24.77 -9.08 18.23
N LEU A 168 -23.56 -9.15 17.64
CA LEU A 168 -22.40 -8.38 18.10
C LEU A 168 -22.63 -6.87 18.09
N LYS A 169 -23.56 -6.36 17.26
CA LYS A 169 -23.89 -4.93 17.23
C LYS A 169 -24.35 -4.45 18.61
N GLY A 170 -25.18 -5.23 19.31
CA GLY A 170 -25.71 -4.89 20.62
C GLY A 170 -24.65 -4.92 21.73
N SER A 171 -23.69 -5.85 21.66
CA SER A 171 -22.66 -6.00 22.68
C SER A 171 -21.46 -5.08 22.48
N VAL A 172 -21.00 -4.90 21.24
CA VAL A 172 -19.79 -4.12 20.90
C VAL A 172 -20.08 -2.63 20.79
N ALA A 173 -21.26 -2.28 20.30
CA ALA A 173 -21.67 -0.91 20.05
C ALA A 173 -23.09 -0.66 20.61
N PRO A 174 -23.27 -0.82 21.94
CA PRO A 174 -24.54 -0.52 22.59
C PRO A 174 -24.93 0.93 22.31
N HIS A 175 -26.24 1.16 22.14
CA HIS A 175 -26.82 2.47 21.80
C HIS A 175 -26.23 3.12 20.53
N SER A 176 -25.65 2.32 19.63
CA SER A 176 -25.12 2.82 18.37
C SER A 176 -26.21 3.51 17.55
N LYS A 177 -25.85 4.62 16.92
CA LYS A 177 -26.72 5.34 16.00
C LYS A 177 -26.23 5.13 14.58
N LYS A 178 -27.18 4.95 13.66
CA LYS A 178 -26.88 4.97 12.23
C LYS A 178 -26.18 6.29 11.88
N SER A 179 -25.00 6.20 11.29
CA SER A 179 -24.25 7.37 10.85
C SER A 179 -24.41 7.59 9.35
N ARG A 180 -23.97 6.63 8.53
CA ARG A 180 -23.96 6.73 7.07
C ARG A 180 -24.16 5.36 6.43
N ASP A 181 -24.56 5.37 5.16
CA ASP A 181 -24.52 4.18 4.34
C ASP A 181 -23.13 3.99 3.72
N VAL A 182 -22.67 2.74 3.70
CA VAL A 182 -21.39 2.33 3.13
C VAL A 182 -21.64 1.28 2.05
N TYR A 183 -20.85 1.28 0.98
CA TYR A 183 -20.94 0.30 -0.09
C TYR A 183 -19.67 -0.55 -0.11
N ILE A 184 -19.82 -1.87 -0.02
CA ILE A 184 -18.71 -2.82 -0.07
C ILE A 184 -18.64 -3.41 -1.47
N LEU A 185 -17.51 -3.24 -2.13
CA LEU A 185 -17.23 -3.72 -3.47
C LEU A 185 -16.16 -4.80 -3.42
N PRO A 186 -16.55 -6.09 -3.49
CA PRO A 186 -15.57 -7.16 -3.51
C PRO A 186 -14.85 -7.24 -4.85
N LEU A 187 -13.53 -7.40 -4.77
CA LEU A 187 -12.67 -7.67 -5.91
C LEU A 187 -12.58 -9.20 -6.11
N LYS A 188 -12.29 -9.63 -7.33
CA LYS A 188 -12.09 -11.06 -7.64
C LYS A 188 -10.82 -11.60 -6.97
N ASP A 189 -10.80 -12.89 -6.67
CA ASP A 189 -9.68 -13.55 -5.97
C ASP A 189 -8.37 -13.41 -6.77
N SER A 190 -8.41 -13.78 -8.05
CA SER A 190 -7.30 -13.52 -8.98
C SER A 190 -7.30 -12.06 -9.46
N ASN A 191 -6.74 -11.16 -8.65
CA ASN A 191 -6.53 -9.75 -9.00
C ASN A 191 -5.03 -9.38 -8.91
N PRO A 192 -4.53 -8.34 -9.61
CA PRO A 192 -3.15 -7.84 -9.49
C PRO A 192 -3.07 -6.52 -8.70
N VAL A 193 -4.03 -6.25 -7.80
CA VAL A 193 -4.13 -4.95 -7.12
C VAL A 193 -3.02 -4.82 -6.07
N ILE A 194 -2.25 -3.75 -6.17
CA ILE A 194 -1.22 -3.33 -5.21
C ILE A 194 -1.63 -2.03 -4.54
N PRO A 195 -1.09 -1.69 -3.35
CA PRO A 195 -1.36 -0.42 -2.71
C PRO A 195 -0.95 0.74 -3.63
N PRO A 196 -1.65 1.89 -3.56
CA PRO A 196 -1.23 3.07 -4.30
C PRO A 196 0.09 3.59 -3.72
N ASN A 197 0.88 4.28 -4.55
CA ASN A 197 2.06 4.99 -4.08
C ASN A 197 1.66 6.01 -2.98
N PRO A 198 2.15 5.88 -1.74
CA PRO A 198 1.80 6.79 -0.65
C PRO A 198 2.29 8.23 -0.84
N LEU A 199 3.20 8.46 -1.79
CA LEU A 199 3.68 9.79 -2.17
C LEU A 199 2.69 10.56 -3.07
N ASN A 200 1.75 9.84 -3.68
CA ASN A 200 0.77 10.43 -4.60
C ASN A 200 -0.55 10.72 -3.88
N GLU A 201 -1.18 11.84 -4.20
CA GLU A 201 -2.53 12.15 -3.72
C GLU A 201 -3.54 11.11 -4.23
N LEU A 202 -4.48 10.70 -3.37
CA LEU A 202 -5.56 9.80 -3.76
C LEU A 202 -6.52 10.53 -4.69
N THR A 203 -6.74 9.95 -5.88
CA THR A 203 -7.65 10.50 -6.89
C THR A 203 -8.70 9.48 -7.28
N GLU A 204 -9.77 9.93 -7.96
CA GLU A 204 -10.73 9.02 -8.57
C GLU A 204 -10.05 8.04 -9.56
N ALA A 205 -8.98 8.48 -10.23
CA ALA A 205 -8.24 7.64 -11.16
C ALA A 205 -7.54 6.47 -10.44
N THR A 206 -7.05 6.70 -9.22
CA THR A 206 -6.47 5.66 -8.35
C THR A 206 -7.48 4.53 -8.12
N PHE A 207 -8.70 4.87 -7.67
CA PHE A 207 -9.75 3.89 -7.45
C PHE A 207 -10.26 3.25 -8.74
N LYS A 208 -10.39 4.02 -9.83
CA LYS A 208 -10.75 3.46 -11.15
C LYS A 208 -9.75 2.40 -11.59
N LYS A 209 -8.45 2.62 -11.40
CA LYS A 209 -7.40 1.65 -11.74
C LYS A 209 -7.52 0.37 -10.91
N MET A 210 -7.82 0.48 -9.62
CA MET A 210 -8.00 -0.68 -8.73
C MET A 210 -9.26 -1.49 -9.08
N ILE A 211 -10.33 -0.83 -9.52
CA ILE A 211 -11.61 -1.48 -9.83
C ILE A 211 -11.64 -2.07 -11.24
N THR A 212 -11.05 -1.38 -12.22
CA THR A 212 -11.17 -1.75 -13.64
C THR A 212 -10.48 -3.09 -13.90
N GLY A 213 -11.24 -4.06 -14.41
CA GLY A 213 -10.75 -5.41 -14.69
C GLY A 213 -10.68 -6.35 -13.47
N ASN A 214 -11.00 -5.85 -12.27
CA ASN A 214 -10.86 -6.59 -10.99
C ASN A 214 -12.19 -6.97 -10.34
N LEU A 215 -13.29 -6.89 -11.07
CA LEU A 215 -14.61 -7.31 -10.61
C LEU A 215 -15.05 -8.58 -11.33
N SER A 216 -15.73 -9.49 -10.61
CA SER A 216 -16.47 -10.57 -11.25
C SER A 216 -17.62 -10.02 -12.10
N SER A 217 -18.13 -10.80 -13.06
CA SER A 217 -19.20 -10.37 -13.97
C SER A 217 -20.46 -9.91 -13.22
N GLY A 218 -20.88 -10.67 -12.21
CA GLY A 218 -22.06 -10.37 -11.39
C GLY A 218 -21.87 -9.12 -10.50
N VAL A 219 -20.69 -8.95 -9.91
CA VAL A 219 -20.36 -7.74 -9.13
C VAL A 219 -20.28 -6.52 -10.04
N ARG A 220 -19.62 -6.64 -11.19
CA ARG A 220 -19.51 -5.57 -12.20
C ARG A 220 -20.86 -5.07 -12.66
N ARG A 221 -21.80 -5.97 -13.02
CA ARG A 221 -23.14 -5.58 -13.46
C ARG A 221 -23.88 -4.77 -12.38
N ARG A 222 -23.82 -5.22 -11.12
CA ARG A 222 -24.45 -4.51 -9.98
C ARG A 222 -23.80 -3.16 -9.73
N PHE A 223 -22.47 -3.10 -9.70
CA PHE A 223 -21.73 -1.88 -9.48
C PHE A 223 -21.94 -0.85 -10.61
N GLN A 224 -21.98 -1.29 -11.86
CA GLN A 224 -22.28 -0.43 -13.01
C GLN A 224 -23.71 0.12 -12.93
N LYS A 225 -24.70 -0.72 -12.57
CA LYS A 225 -26.08 -0.24 -12.33
C LYS A 225 -26.09 0.81 -11.22
N TRP A 226 -25.39 0.58 -10.13
CA TRP A 226 -25.26 1.54 -9.03
C TRP A 226 -24.60 2.86 -9.48
N CYS A 227 -23.59 2.82 -10.34
CA CYS A 227 -22.92 4.01 -10.87
C CYS A 227 -23.81 4.88 -11.78
N LYS A 228 -24.97 4.39 -12.25
CA LYS A 228 -25.94 5.14 -13.07
C LYS A 228 -26.81 6.12 -12.27
N THR A 229 -26.61 6.26 -10.97
CA THR A 229 -27.31 7.24 -10.14
C THR A 229 -26.33 8.30 -9.66
N LYS A 230 -26.71 9.58 -9.75
CA LYS A 230 -25.90 10.69 -9.25
C LYS A 230 -25.94 10.72 -7.72
N ARG A 231 -24.80 10.98 -7.07
CA ARG A 231 -24.65 11.08 -5.62
C ARG A 231 -23.78 12.28 -5.27
N LYS A 232 -24.12 12.99 -4.19
CA LYS A 232 -23.26 14.06 -3.63
C LYS A 232 -22.12 13.48 -2.79
N SER A 233 -22.42 12.43 -2.03
CA SER A 233 -21.49 11.78 -1.11
C SER A 233 -21.74 10.27 -1.07
N PHE A 234 -20.68 9.48 -0.94
CA PHE A 234 -20.77 8.04 -0.66
C PHE A 234 -19.44 7.52 -0.08
N ILE A 235 -19.51 6.48 0.75
CA ILE A 235 -18.33 5.70 1.17
C ILE A 235 -18.28 4.43 0.34
N LEU A 236 -17.17 4.21 -0.35
CA LEU A 236 -16.88 2.97 -1.06
C LEU A 236 -15.70 2.27 -0.39
N ILE A 237 -15.91 1.03 0.05
CA ILE A 237 -14.89 0.15 0.60
C ILE A 237 -14.68 -0.98 -0.41
N LEU A 238 -13.43 -1.19 -0.80
CA LEU A 238 -12.99 -2.34 -1.58
C LEU A 238 -12.67 -3.48 -0.62
N SER A 239 -13.19 -4.67 -0.91
CA SER A 239 -12.78 -5.91 -0.27
C SER A 239 -11.81 -6.64 -1.19
N LEU A 240 -10.54 -6.67 -0.81
CA LEU A 240 -9.43 -7.17 -1.61
C LEU A 240 -8.93 -8.50 -1.04
N PRO A 241 -9.13 -9.62 -1.75
CA PRO A 241 -8.46 -10.87 -1.43
C PRO A 241 -6.94 -10.74 -1.58
N ILE A 242 -6.20 -11.09 -0.52
CA ILE A 242 -4.73 -11.14 -0.50
C ILE A 242 -4.24 -12.57 -0.68
N SER A 243 -4.86 -13.52 0.03
CA SER A 243 -4.66 -14.97 -0.08
C SER A 243 -6.00 -15.70 0.07
N ASP A 244 -6.01 -17.03 0.00
CA ASP A 244 -7.25 -17.83 0.04
C ASP A 244 -8.15 -17.49 1.22
N ASN A 245 -7.55 -17.27 2.40
CA ASN A 245 -8.24 -17.00 3.66
C ASN A 245 -7.98 -15.60 4.24
N ASP A 246 -7.24 -14.73 3.53
CA ASP A 246 -6.98 -13.36 3.99
C ASP A 246 -7.44 -12.31 2.97
N TYR A 247 -8.00 -11.22 3.50
CA TYR A 247 -8.47 -10.10 2.72
C TYR A 247 -8.27 -8.78 3.45
N VAL A 248 -8.15 -7.71 2.69
CA VAL A 248 -8.03 -6.35 3.24
C VAL A 248 -9.28 -5.57 2.87
N LEU A 249 -9.79 -4.81 3.84
CA LEU A 249 -10.81 -3.79 3.60
C LEU A 249 -10.12 -2.43 3.57
N PHE A 250 -10.34 -1.65 2.51
CA PHE A 250 -9.84 -0.29 2.41
C PHE A 250 -10.73 0.54 1.50
N GLY A 251 -10.72 1.86 1.61
CA GLY A 251 -11.67 2.65 0.82
C GLY A 251 -11.55 4.14 0.98
N ALA A 252 -12.55 4.87 0.51
CA ALA A 252 -12.63 6.31 0.74
C ALA A 252 -14.08 6.79 0.82
N LEU A 253 -14.23 7.93 1.51
CA LEU A 253 -15.37 8.81 1.39
C LEU A 253 -15.15 9.73 0.18
N PHE A 254 -16.10 9.73 -0.74
CA PHE A 254 -16.12 10.59 -1.92
C PHE A 254 -17.18 11.67 -1.73
N GLU A 255 -16.79 12.94 -1.76
CA GLU A 255 -17.69 14.07 -1.54
C GLU A 255 -17.59 15.11 -2.65
N SER A 256 -18.72 15.65 -3.08
CA SER A 256 -18.80 16.66 -4.13
C SER A 256 -19.87 17.69 -3.81
N ARG A 257 -19.62 18.95 -4.15
CA ARG A 257 -20.58 20.06 -3.99
C ARG A 257 -21.90 19.79 -4.74
N THR A 258 -21.82 19.12 -5.88
CA THR A 258 -22.97 18.74 -6.71
C THR A 258 -23.08 17.23 -6.87
N SER A 259 -24.29 16.74 -7.12
CA SER A 259 -24.53 15.30 -7.35
C SER A 259 -23.88 14.86 -8.66
N LYS A 260 -23.01 13.83 -8.60
CA LYS A 260 -22.25 13.32 -9.74
C LYS A 260 -22.34 11.80 -9.85
N TYR A 261 -22.09 11.26 -11.03
CA TYR A 261 -21.95 9.82 -11.21
C TYR A 261 -20.64 9.34 -10.57
N PRO A 262 -20.65 8.29 -9.71
CA PRO A 262 -19.46 7.83 -8.98
C PRO A 262 -18.27 7.48 -9.87
N PHE A 263 -18.46 6.57 -10.83
CA PHE A 263 -17.42 6.09 -11.71
C PHE A 263 -17.97 5.90 -13.12
N LYS A 264 -17.25 6.39 -14.12
CA LYS A 264 -17.40 5.95 -15.51
C LYS A 264 -16.44 4.79 -15.72
N ILE A 265 -16.96 3.57 -15.78
CA ILE A 265 -16.15 2.38 -16.06
C ILE A 265 -16.36 2.06 -17.53
N ASP A 266 -15.35 2.32 -18.35
CA ASP A 266 -15.39 1.97 -19.76
C ASP A 266 -15.31 0.45 -19.91
N ASN A 267 -16.13 -0.10 -20.81
CA ASN A 267 -16.25 -1.54 -20.99
C ASN A 267 -15.09 -2.16 -21.78
N LYS A 268 -14.17 -1.33 -22.31
CA LYS A 268 -13.08 -1.80 -23.15
C LYS A 268 -11.95 -2.32 -22.26
N VAL A 269 -11.81 -3.64 -22.22
CA VAL A 269 -10.50 -4.27 -21.96
C VAL A 269 -9.56 -3.66 -23.00
N SER A 270 -8.42 -3.12 -22.57
CA SER A 270 -7.39 -2.66 -23.49
C SER A 270 -6.84 -3.87 -24.25
N GLN A 271 -7.49 -4.24 -25.36
CA GLN A 271 -6.85 -5.06 -26.36
C GLN A 271 -5.66 -4.23 -26.87
N LYS A 272 -4.44 -4.73 -26.62
CA LYS A 272 -3.23 -4.25 -27.28
C LYS A 272 -3.35 -4.55 -28.78
N ASN A 273 -4.13 -3.76 -29.52
CA ASN A 273 -4.05 -3.77 -30.97
C ASN A 273 -3.00 -2.74 -31.37
N LYS A 274 -1.85 -3.28 -31.82
CA LYS A 274 -0.93 -2.59 -32.71
C LYS A 274 -1.74 -2.15 -33.92
N ASP A 275 -2.06 -0.87 -34.02
CA ASP A 275 -2.14 -0.20 -35.31
C ASP A 275 -2.05 1.32 -35.13
N ARG A 276 -0.94 1.85 -35.65
CA ARG A 276 -0.74 3.28 -35.85
C ARG A 276 -1.74 3.75 -36.89
N LYS A 277 -2.64 4.67 -36.53
CA LYS A 277 -3.05 5.74 -37.46
C LYS A 277 -3.50 6.99 -36.70
N LYS A 278 -2.83 8.08 -37.06
CA LYS A 278 -3.13 9.47 -36.70
C LYS A 278 -4.62 9.76 -36.89
N ILE A 279 -5.26 10.37 -35.90
CA ILE A 279 -6.22 11.47 -36.09
C ILE A 279 -6.06 12.38 -34.88
N GLY A 280 -5.69 13.63 -35.15
CA GLY A 280 -5.73 14.70 -34.18
C GLY A 280 -7.17 14.99 -33.79
N SER A 281 -7.47 14.91 -32.51
CA SER A 281 -8.65 15.56 -31.94
C SER A 281 -8.23 16.20 -30.63
N LYS A 282 -8.24 17.53 -30.60
CA LYS A 282 -8.07 18.35 -29.40
C LYS A 282 -8.93 17.77 -28.28
N ALA A 283 -8.29 17.11 -27.32
CA ALA A 283 -8.93 16.64 -26.12
C ALA A 283 -9.42 17.88 -25.36
N LYS A 284 -10.72 18.18 -25.47
CA LYS A 284 -11.42 19.02 -24.50
C LYS A 284 -11.14 18.42 -23.13
N LYS A 285 -10.19 18.99 -22.39
CA LYS A 285 -10.02 18.75 -20.95
C LYS A 285 -11.35 19.11 -20.30
N SER A 286 -12.25 18.14 -20.14
CA SER A 286 -13.43 18.35 -19.32
C SER A 286 -12.92 18.50 -17.89
N LYS A 287 -12.80 19.75 -17.43
CA LYS A 287 -12.73 20.10 -16.02
C LYS A 287 -14.08 19.75 -15.37
N ASN A 288 -14.43 18.47 -15.33
CA ASN A 288 -15.50 18.00 -14.46
C ASN A 288 -14.87 17.88 -13.08
N GLY A 289 -15.28 18.78 -12.16
CA GLY A 289 -14.73 18.85 -10.82
C GLY A 289 -14.67 17.47 -10.16
N SER A 290 -13.54 17.14 -9.58
CA SER A 290 -13.29 15.88 -8.88
C SER A 290 -14.13 15.76 -7.61
N PHE A 291 -14.40 14.54 -7.16
CA PHE A 291 -14.72 14.30 -5.75
C PHE A 291 -13.55 14.73 -4.87
N ASN A 292 -13.84 15.34 -3.73
CA ASN A 292 -12.94 15.36 -2.60
C ASN A 292 -12.89 13.94 -2.01
N ILE A 293 -11.70 13.46 -1.71
CA ILE A 293 -11.47 12.07 -1.31
C ILE A 293 -10.84 12.07 0.07
N THR A 294 -11.55 11.46 1.01
CA THR A 294 -11.03 11.23 2.36
C THR A 294 -10.78 9.73 2.53
N PRO A 295 -9.53 9.30 2.75
CA PRO A 295 -9.22 7.88 2.94
C PRO A 295 -9.98 7.29 4.13
N VAL A 296 -10.31 6.01 4.01
CA VAL A 296 -10.93 5.22 5.07
C VAL A 296 -9.95 4.10 5.43
N TYR A 297 -9.50 4.10 6.68
CA TYR A 297 -8.68 3.04 7.26
C TYR A 297 -9.56 2.09 8.05
N ILE A 298 -9.39 0.78 7.85
CA ILE A 298 -10.30 -0.24 8.39
C ILE A 298 -9.50 -1.28 9.14
N THR A 299 -9.80 -1.41 10.43
CA THR A 299 -9.27 -2.48 11.28
C THR A 299 -10.31 -3.59 11.35
N ARG A 300 -9.94 -4.80 10.92
CA ARG A 300 -10.79 -5.98 10.96
C ARG A 300 -10.77 -6.65 12.33
N PHE A 301 -11.93 -7.14 12.78
CA PHE A 301 -12.13 -7.85 14.04
C PHE A 301 -13.02 -9.09 13.87
N ASP A 302 -13.35 -9.47 12.64
CA ASP A 302 -14.11 -10.68 12.35
C ASP A 302 -13.33 -11.95 12.73
N LYS A 303 -14.07 -13.05 12.92
CA LYS A 303 -13.50 -14.31 13.44
C LYS A 303 -12.39 -14.86 12.55
N GLU A 304 -12.56 -14.81 11.22
CA GLU A 304 -11.56 -15.30 10.26
C GLU A 304 -10.25 -14.51 10.39
N TYR A 305 -10.33 -13.18 10.55
CA TYR A 305 -9.16 -12.32 10.75
C TYR A 305 -8.44 -12.56 12.08
N ARG A 306 -9.17 -12.88 13.15
CA ARG A 306 -8.58 -13.10 14.49
C ARG A 306 -7.91 -14.48 14.64
N VAL A 307 -8.29 -15.45 13.81
CA VAL A 307 -7.71 -16.81 13.84
C VAL A 307 -6.46 -16.88 12.96
N SER A 308 -6.33 -16.05 11.93
CA SER A 308 -5.19 -16.05 11.01
C SER A 308 -3.96 -15.25 11.48
N ARG A 309 -4.04 -14.53 12.60
CA ARG A 309 -2.88 -13.85 13.21
C ARG A 309 -2.81 -14.16 14.72
N PRO A 310 -1.73 -14.77 15.22
CA PRO A 310 -1.57 -14.95 16.66
C PRO A 310 -1.61 -13.57 17.34
N ARG A 311 -2.25 -13.51 18.50
CA ARG A 311 -2.31 -12.28 19.31
C ARG A 311 -0.87 -11.84 19.60
N ILE A 312 -0.50 -10.65 19.14
CA ILE A 312 0.69 -9.93 19.64
C ILE A 312 0.41 -9.52 21.07
#